data_AF-M7BGN7-F1
#
_entry.id   AF-M7BGN7-F1
#
_cell.length_a   1.000
_cell.length_b   1.000
_cell.length_c   1.000
_cell.angle_alpha   90.00
_cell.angle_beta   90.00
_cell.angle_gamma   90.00
#
_symmetry.space_group_name_H-M   'P 1'
#
loop_
_entity.id
_entity.type
_entity.pdbx_description
1 polymer ?
#
loop_
_entity_poly.entity_id
_entity_poly.type
_entity_poly.pdbx_seq_one_letter_code
_entity_poly.pdbx_strand_id
1 'polypeptide(L)'
;MPPRARRSPVWSNGEVLELISVWREEAVQSQLCSSRRNYDIFRQISRDMMERSHDWDALQCRFKVKELQNAYRKAHKGNSCSGAAPATCRFYKELDAILGGDLTSTQSNTMDTSEPSSTRREEE
;
A
#
# COMPACT_ATOMS: atom_id res chain seq x y z
N MET A 1 -22.15 12.71 -27.75
CA MET A 1 -20.78 12.39 -27.32
C MET A 1 -20.87 11.24 -26.32
N PRO A 2 -20.29 10.05 -26.58
CA PRO A 2 -20.26 9.00 -25.57
C PRO A 2 -19.35 9.45 -24.41
N PRO A 3 -19.61 9.04 -23.15
CA PRO A 3 -18.71 9.32 -22.06
C PRO A 3 -17.38 8.62 -22.38
N ARG A 4 -16.29 9.41 -22.42
CA ARG A 4 -14.95 8.87 -22.64
C ARG A 4 -14.72 7.79 -21.59
N ALA A 5 -14.47 6.56 -22.03
CA ALA A 5 -14.07 5.46 -21.16
C ALA A 5 -12.98 6.01 -20.22
N ARG A 6 -13.24 5.97 -18.91
CA ARG A 6 -12.27 6.40 -17.89
C ARG A 6 -11.07 5.47 -18.05
N ARG A 7 -10.07 5.90 -18.82
CA ARG A 7 -8.77 5.23 -18.84
C ARG A 7 -8.27 5.26 -17.41
N SER A 8 -7.90 4.11 -16.86
CA SER A 8 -7.21 4.05 -15.57
C SER A 8 -6.03 5.03 -15.64
N PRO A 9 -5.97 6.04 -14.78
CA PRO A 9 -4.94 7.05 -14.90
C PRO A 9 -3.57 6.39 -14.72
N VAL A 10 -2.67 6.67 -15.65
CA VAL A 10 -1.31 6.12 -15.63
C VAL A 10 -0.48 7.01 -14.73
N TRP A 11 -0.02 6.44 -13.61
CA TRP A 11 0.92 7.12 -12.71
C TRP A 11 2.27 7.28 -13.40
N SER A 12 2.75 8.51 -13.51
CA SER A 12 4.12 8.83 -13.92
C SER A 12 5.11 8.53 -12.80
N ASN A 13 6.40 8.40 -13.15
CA ASN A 13 7.44 8.17 -12.13
C ASN A 13 7.55 9.34 -11.13
N GLY A 14 7.34 10.58 -11.59
CA GLY A 14 7.35 11.76 -10.72
C GLY A 14 6.23 11.69 -9.69
N GLU A 15 5.00 11.38 -10.12
CA GLU A 15 3.85 11.24 -9.22
C GLU A 15 4.03 10.12 -8.19
N VAL A 16 4.65 9.01 -8.60
CA VAL A 16 4.96 7.91 -7.68
C VAL A 16 6.00 8.35 -6.64
N LEU A 17 7.02 9.12 -7.04
CA LEU A 17 8.02 9.64 -6.10
C LEU A 17 7.42 10.65 -5.12
N GLU A 18 6.56 11.55 -5.59
CA GLU A 18 5.84 12.48 -4.70
C GLU A 18 4.95 11.74 -3.71
N LEU A 19 4.21 10.72 -4.17
CA LEU A 19 3.40 9.87 -3.29
C LEU A 19 4.27 9.16 -2.25
N ILE A 20 5.41 8.60 -2.66
CA ILE A 20 6.37 7.98 -1.74
C ILE A 20 6.92 9.03 -0.77
N SER A 21 7.12 10.27 -1.22
CA SER A 21 7.62 11.37 -0.39
C SER A 21 6.62 11.86 0.66
N VAL A 22 5.32 11.82 0.39
CA VAL A 22 4.28 12.10 1.40
C VAL A 22 4.12 10.89 2.32
N TRP A 23 4.17 9.67 1.74
CA TRP A 23 4.01 8.44 2.52
C TRP A 23 5.19 8.14 3.46
N ARG A 24 6.41 8.60 3.15
CA ARG A 24 7.58 8.50 4.04
C ARG A 24 7.48 9.37 5.31
N GLU A 25 6.55 10.31 5.37
CA GLU A 25 6.42 11.17 6.53
C GLU A 25 6.08 10.34 7.78
N GLU A 26 6.85 10.51 8.84
CA GLU A 26 6.74 9.72 10.07
C GLU A 26 5.34 9.81 10.71
N ALA A 27 4.72 10.99 10.64
CA ALA A 27 3.36 11.20 11.09
C ALA A 27 2.35 10.36 10.29
N VAL A 28 2.52 10.28 8.97
CA VAL A 28 1.66 9.47 8.09
C VAL A 28 1.86 7.99 8.38
N GLN A 29 3.09 7.51 8.52
CA GLN A 29 3.39 6.12 8.85
C GLN A 29 2.83 5.73 10.22
N SER A 30 3.06 6.55 11.25
CA SER A 30 2.57 6.32 12.61
C SER A 30 1.05 6.23 12.66
N GLN A 31 0.35 7.09 11.91
CA GLN A 31 -1.11 7.04 11.82
C GLN A 31 -1.60 5.80 11.06
N LEU A 32 -0.91 5.42 9.98
CA LEU A 32 -1.23 4.21 9.21
C LEU A 32 -1.05 2.94 10.05
N CYS A 33 -0.05 2.91 10.94
CA CYS A 33 0.21 1.80 11.86
C CYS A 33 -0.77 1.74 13.03
N SER A 34 -1.21 2.90 13.54
CA SER A 34 -2.07 2.98 14.73
C SER A 34 -3.56 2.79 14.46
N SER A 35 -4.02 2.87 13.20
CA SER A 35 -5.44 2.75 12.84
C SER A 35 -5.71 1.73 11.73
N ARG A 36 -6.84 1.03 11.82
CA ARG A 36 -7.40 0.24 10.70
C ARG A 36 -8.30 1.08 9.79
N ARG A 37 -8.77 2.23 10.27
CA ARG A 37 -9.64 3.18 9.54
C ARG A 37 -8.79 4.32 9.00
N ASN A 38 -7.97 4.00 8.00
CA ASN A 38 -6.98 4.92 7.43
C ASN A 38 -7.55 5.86 6.35
N TYR A 39 -8.87 5.98 6.24
CA TYR A 39 -9.50 6.76 5.17
C TYR A 39 -9.12 8.24 5.26
N ASP A 40 -9.19 8.84 6.45
CA ASP A 40 -8.86 10.25 6.65
C ASP A 40 -7.38 10.56 6.37
N ILE A 41 -6.50 9.58 6.63
CA ILE A 41 -5.07 9.68 6.31
C ILE A 41 -4.88 9.71 4.79
N PHE A 42 -5.52 8.81 4.05
CA PHE A 42 -5.46 8.83 2.58
C PHE A 42 -6.14 10.06 1.98
N ARG A 43 -7.13 10.63 2.66
CA ARG A 43 -7.72 11.92 2.30
C ARG A 43 -6.72 13.06 2.49
N GLN A 44 -5.91 13.03 3.55
CA GLN A 44 -4.83 14.00 3.74
C GLN A 44 -3.76 13.85 2.65
N ILE A 45 -3.29 12.62 2.41
CA ILE A 45 -2.32 12.33 1.35
C ILE A 45 -2.82 12.82 -0.03
N SER A 46 -4.10 12.62 -0.33
CA SER A 46 -4.72 13.13 -1.57
C SER A 46 -4.67 14.65 -1.68
N ARG A 47 -4.89 15.38 -0.59
CA ARG A 47 -4.76 16.85 -0.56
C ARG A 47 -3.31 17.28 -0.79
N ASP A 48 -2.37 16.63 -0.12
CA ASP A 48 -0.95 16.96 -0.26
C ASP A 48 -0.45 16.70 -1.69
N MET A 49 -0.98 15.67 -2.36
CA MET A 49 -0.75 15.41 -3.79
C MET A 49 -1.39 16.48 -4.68
N MET A 50 -2.59 16.97 -4.33
CA MET A 50 -3.27 18.02 -5.07
C MET A 50 -2.53 19.36 -4.99
N GLU A 51 -1.95 19.70 -3.84
CA GLU A 51 -1.08 20.88 -3.68
C GLU A 51 0.16 20.82 -4.59
N ARG A 52 0.63 19.60 -4.88
CA ARG A 52 1.75 19.33 -5.80
C ARG A 52 1.31 19.26 -7.27
N SER A 53 0.10 19.75 -7.59
CA SER A 53 -0.51 19.76 -8.92
C SER A 53 -0.93 18.39 -9.47
N HIS A 54 -1.17 17.41 -8.59
CA HIS A 54 -1.61 16.07 -8.99
C HIS A 54 -3.01 15.74 -8.44
N ASP A 55 -3.99 15.59 -9.33
CA ASP A 55 -5.38 15.28 -8.98
C ASP A 55 -5.59 13.78 -8.78
N TRP A 56 -5.04 13.24 -7.68
CA TRP A 56 -5.21 11.85 -7.27
C TRP A 56 -6.20 11.74 -6.11
N ASP A 57 -7.25 10.94 -6.30
CA ASP A 57 -8.22 10.64 -5.25
C ASP A 57 -7.61 9.78 -4.14
N ALA A 58 -8.13 9.89 -2.93
CA ALA A 58 -7.69 9.14 -1.75
C ALA A 58 -7.69 7.62 -1.99
N LEU A 59 -8.69 7.11 -2.71
CA LEU A 59 -8.76 5.70 -3.09
C LEU A 59 -7.62 5.32 -4.04
N GLN A 60 -7.31 6.18 -5.02
CA GLN A 60 -6.23 5.95 -5.98
C GLN A 60 -4.87 5.93 -5.29
N CYS A 61 -4.61 6.89 -4.38
CA CYS A 61 -3.41 6.90 -3.54
C CYS A 61 -3.30 5.60 -2.72
N ARG A 62 -4.39 5.16 -2.09
CA ARG A 62 -4.41 3.91 -1.32
C ARG A 62 -4.10 2.68 -2.16
N PHE A 63 -4.72 2.56 -3.34
CA PHE A 63 -4.43 1.45 -4.24
C PHE A 63 -2.97 1.50 -4.68
N LYS A 64 -2.44 2.69 -4.99
CA LYS A 64 -1.06 2.83 -5.43
C LYS A 64 -0.05 2.46 -4.35
N VAL A 65 -0.26 2.89 -3.11
CA VAL A 65 0.56 2.49 -1.95
C VAL A 65 0.55 0.97 -1.79
N LYS A 66 -0.62 0.32 -1.89
CA LYS A 66 -0.72 -1.15 -1.84
C LYS A 66 0.03 -1.84 -2.97
N GLU A 67 -0.04 -1.31 -4.19
CA GLU A 67 0.73 -1.83 -5.33
C GLU A 67 2.23 -1.74 -5.06
N LEU A 68 2.72 -0.60 -4.56
CA LEU A 68 4.12 -0.38 -4.24
C LEU A 68 4.61 -1.34 -3.14
N GLN A 69 3.85 -1.49 -2.05
CA GLN A 69 4.15 -2.46 -1.00
C GLN A 69 4.21 -3.90 -1.52
N ASN A 70 3.31 -4.28 -2.42
CA ASN A 70 3.31 -5.61 -3.02
C ASN A 70 4.51 -5.82 -3.95
N ALA A 71 4.84 -4.82 -4.78
CA ALA A 71 6.00 -4.86 -5.66
C ALA A 71 7.30 -4.97 -4.85
N TYR A 72 7.42 -4.21 -3.76
CA TYR A 72 8.54 -4.30 -2.83
C TYR A 72 8.64 -5.68 -2.18
N ARG A 73 7.54 -6.22 -1.62
CA ARG A 73 7.57 -7.55 -0.99
C ARG A 73 7.96 -8.66 -1.96
N LYS A 74 7.49 -8.61 -3.20
CA LYS A 74 7.90 -9.54 -4.27
C LYS A 74 9.39 -9.39 -4.58
N ALA A 75 9.87 -8.16 -4.69
CA ALA A 75 11.28 -7.87 -4.94
C ALA A 75 12.19 -8.37 -3.81
N HIS A 76 11.83 -8.05 -2.56
CA HIS A 76 12.54 -8.46 -1.37
C HIS A 76 12.56 -9.99 -1.21
N LYS A 77 11.41 -10.67 -1.36
CA LYS A 77 11.34 -12.14 -1.26
C LYS A 77 12.18 -12.84 -2.34
N GLY A 78 12.15 -12.32 -3.57
CA GLY A 78 13.00 -12.83 -4.65
C GLY A 78 14.48 -12.71 -4.31
N ASN A 79 14.91 -11.57 -3.77
CA ASN A 79 16.31 -11.33 -3.40
C ASN A 79 16.77 -12.15 -2.18
N SER A 80 15.86 -12.54 -1.28
CA SER A 80 16.20 -13.39 -0.13
C SER A 80 16.32 -14.89 -0.50
N CYS A 81 15.82 -15.30 -1.66
CA CYS A 81 15.96 -16.68 -2.13
C CYS A 81 17.28 -16.84 -2.90
N SER A 82 18.24 -17.58 -2.31
CA SER A 82 19.50 -17.91 -2.97
C SER A 82 19.26 -18.53 -4.35
N GLY A 83 19.72 -17.85 -5.41
CA GLY A 83 19.64 -18.31 -6.80
C GLY A 83 18.55 -17.68 -7.68
N ALA A 84 17.67 -16.81 -7.15
CA ALA A 84 16.73 -16.06 -7.97
C ALA A 84 17.40 -14.80 -8.57
N ALA A 85 17.05 -14.45 -9.81
CA ALA A 85 17.47 -13.18 -10.40
C ALA A 85 16.93 -12.01 -9.54
N PRO A 86 17.74 -10.97 -9.25
CA PRO A 86 17.29 -9.88 -8.43
C PRO A 86 16.03 -9.25 -9.00
N ALA A 87 14.95 -9.26 -8.23
CA ALA A 87 13.69 -8.69 -8.70
C ALA A 87 13.80 -7.16 -8.60
N THR A 88 13.80 -6.50 -9.77
CA THR A 88 14.03 -5.06 -9.87
C THR A 88 12.72 -4.29 -9.66
N CYS A 89 12.46 -3.82 -8.45
CA CYS A 89 11.49 -2.74 -8.25
C CYS A 89 12.19 -1.41 -8.54
N ARG A 90 11.64 -0.58 -9.43
CA ARG A 90 12.27 0.70 -9.82
C ARG A 90 12.43 1.68 -8.66
N PHE A 91 11.52 1.61 -7.69
CA PHE A 91 11.51 2.44 -6.49
C PHE A 91 11.99 1.65 -5.25
N TYR A 92 12.79 0.59 -5.46
CA TYR A 92 13.16 -0.32 -4.38
C TYR A 92 13.84 0.40 -3.22
N LYS A 93 14.78 1.31 -3.51
CA LYS A 93 15.56 2.02 -2.48
C LYS A 93 14.68 2.94 -1.63
N GLU A 94 13.77 3.63 -2.28
CA GLU A 94 12.84 4.56 -1.66
C GLU A 94 11.81 3.79 -0.81
N LEU A 95 11.38 2.62 -1.28
CA LEU A 95 10.49 1.73 -0.54
C LEU A 95 11.20 1.00 0.61
N ASP A 96 12.47 0.63 0.43
CA ASP A 96 13.31 0.01 1.47
C ASP A 96 13.57 0.98 2.64
N ALA A 97 13.76 2.26 2.36
CA ALA A 97 13.90 3.27 3.42
C ALA A 97 12.65 3.40 4.31
N ILE A 98 11.47 3.06 3.78
CA ILE A 98 10.18 3.12 4.48
C ILE A 98 9.83 1.77 5.12
N LEU A 99 10.02 0.67 4.39
CA LEU A 99 9.54 -0.67 4.76
C LEU A 99 10.65 -1.55 5.37
N GLY A 100 11.91 -1.26 5.09
CA GLY A 100 13.07 -2.05 5.51
C GLY A 100 13.32 -2.01 7.02
N GLY A 101 12.93 -0.93 7.71
CA GLY A 101 12.97 -0.83 9.17
C GLY A 101 11.83 -1.60 9.87
N ASP A 102 10.63 -1.59 9.29
CA ASP A 102 9.40 -2.08 9.96
C ASP A 102 9.08 -3.56 9.70
N LEU A 103 9.58 -4.16 8.60
CA LEU A 103 9.24 -5.54 8.23
C LEU A 103 9.84 -6.63 9.12
N THR A 104 10.76 -6.27 10.03
CA THR A 104 11.26 -7.19 11.06
C THR A 104 10.35 -7.22 12.30
N SER A 105 9.45 -6.24 12.48
CA SER A 105 8.65 -6.12 13.70
C SER A 105 7.13 -6.16 13.50
N THR A 106 6.60 -5.65 12.38
CA THR A 106 5.14 -5.48 12.24
C THR A 106 4.61 -5.92 10.87
N GLN A 107 4.34 -7.22 10.70
CA GLN A 107 3.22 -7.71 9.87
C GLN A 107 2.95 -9.21 10.06
N SER A 108 2.83 -9.66 11.32
CA SER A 108 1.99 -10.79 11.67
C SER A 108 0.53 -10.36 11.65
N ASN A 109 -0.05 -10.18 10.46
CA ASN A 109 -1.51 -10.28 10.30
C ASN A 109 -1.77 -11.45 9.35
N THR A 110 -1.34 -12.63 9.79
CA THR A 110 -1.97 -13.89 9.40
C THR A 110 -3.38 -13.84 10.01
N MET A 111 -4.35 -13.42 9.22
CA MET A 111 -5.75 -13.61 9.59
C MET A 111 -6.03 -15.10 9.43
N ASP A 112 -5.99 -15.80 10.56
CA ASP A 112 -6.57 -17.12 10.75
C ASP A 112 -8.04 -17.07 10.31
N THR A 113 -8.34 -17.69 9.17
CA THR A 113 -9.71 -18.01 8.78
C THR A 113 -10.11 -19.24 9.58
N SER A 114 -10.49 -19.05 10.83
CA SER A 114 -11.26 -20.04 11.58
C SER A 114 -12.73 -19.92 11.15
N GLU A 115 -13.15 -20.87 10.31
CA GLU A 115 -14.54 -21.14 9.94
C GLU A 115 -15.40 -21.33 11.21
N PRO A 116 -16.52 -20.59 11.37
CA PRO A 116 -17.53 -20.95 12.37
C PRO A 116 -18.50 -21.96 11.74
N SER A 117 -18.24 -23.25 11.95
CA SER A 117 -19.22 -24.31 11.72
C SER A 117 -20.40 -24.11 12.67
N SER A 118 -21.49 -23.54 12.15
CA SER A 118 -22.80 -23.56 12.78
C SER A 118 -23.46 -24.92 12.57
N THR A 119 -23.70 -25.66 13.65
CA THR A 119 -24.78 -26.65 13.72
C THR A 119 -25.46 -26.55 15.08
N ARG A 120 -26.53 -25.74 15.09
CA ARG A 120 -27.89 -26.03 15.59
C ARG A 120 -28.01 -26.89 16.86
N ARG A 121 -28.52 -26.26 17.92
CA ARG A 121 -29.20 -26.91 19.06
C ARG A 121 -30.65 -27.21 18.67
N GLU A 122 -31.09 -28.44 18.89
CA GLU A 122 -32.47 -28.91 19.05
C GLU A 122 -32.36 -29.83 20.30
N GLU A 123 -32.83 -29.42 21.48
CA GLU A 123 -34.19 -29.65 22.03
C GLU A 123 -34.66 -31.11 21.90
N GLU A 124 -34.41 -31.92 22.95
CA GLU A 124 -35.46 -32.55 23.78
C GLU A 124 -34.87 -33.00 25.13
#